data_AF-A0A1G9IPX8-F1
#
_entry.id   AF-A0A1G9IPX8-F1
#
_cell.length_a   1.000
_cell.length_b   1.000
_cell.length_c   1.000
_cell.angle_alpha   90.00
_cell.angle_beta   90.00
_cell.angle_gamma   90.00
#
_symmetry.space_group_name_H-M   'P 1'
#
loop_
_entity.id
_entity.type
_entity.pdbx_description
1 polymer ?
#
loop_
_entity_poly.entity_id
_entity_poly.type
_entity_poly.pdbx_seq_one_letter_code
_entity_poly.pdbx_strand_id
1 'polypeptide(L)' 'MKSCKVCEQEFDPATPLDDPAMQAGVFMAQQSEWNDLGELCPRCLGSRGLLGMMYCREFNA' A
#
# COMPACT_ATOMS: atom_id res chain seq x y z
N MET A 1 1.67 15.14 -8.22
CA MET A 1 2.88 14.58 -7.58
C MET A 1 2.78 14.73 -6.08
N LYS A 2 3.20 13.71 -5.32
CA LYS A 2 3.22 13.66 -3.85
C LYS A 2 4.48 12.93 -3.37
N SER A 3 4.94 13.18 -2.14
CA SER A 3 6.05 12.43 -1.52
C SER A 3 5.54 11.23 -0.72
N CYS A 4 6.18 10.08 -0.88
CA CYS A 4 5.84 8.86 -0.16
C CYS A 4 6.29 8.94 1.31
N LYS A 5 5.39 8.66 2.26
CA LYS A 5 5.71 8.67 3.70
C LYS A 5 6.76 7.63 4.14
N VAL A 6 7.01 6.60 3.33
CA VAL A 6 7.93 5.49 3.67
C VAL A 6 9.30 5.63 3.01
N CYS A 7 9.34 5.88 1.70
CA CYS A 7 10.61 5.95 0.96
C CYS A 7 10.99 7.38 0.55
N GLU A 8 10.15 8.37 0.84
CA GLU A 8 10.35 9.80 0.55
C GLU A 8 10.50 10.16 -0.93
N GLN A 9 10.32 9.18 -1.83
CA GLN A 9 10.33 9.40 -3.27
C GLN A 9 9.02 10.04 -3.74
N GLU A 10 9.14 10.89 -4.76
CA GLU A 10 7.98 11.44 -5.45
C GLU A 10 7.24 10.37 -6.24
N PHE A 11 5.92 10.42 -6.22
CA PHE A 11 5.07 9.55 -7.03
C PHE A 11 3.85 10.32 -7.54
N ASP A 12 3.28 9.82 -8.63
CA ASP A 12 2.00 10.28 -9.13
C ASP A 12 0.87 9.47 -8.47
N PRO A 13 0.01 10.09 -7.63
CA PRO A 13 -1.12 9.39 -7.01
C PRO A 13 -2.15 8.88 -8.01
N ALA A 14 -2.14 9.37 -9.27
CA ALA A 14 -2.99 8.85 -10.33
C ALA A 14 -2.45 7.59 -11.02
N THR A 15 -1.27 7.11 -10.62
CA THR A 15 -0.68 5.88 -11.18
C THR A 15 -1.61 4.68 -10.91
N PRO A 16 -2.00 3.92 -11.95
CA PRO A 16 -2.79 2.71 -11.77
C PRO A 16 -2.10 1.69 -10.86
N LEU A 17 -2.89 1.03 -10.01
CA LEU A 17 -2.43 -0.01 -9.08
C LEU A 17 -2.90 -1.38 -9.58
N ASP A 18 -2.27 -1.83 -10.66
CA ASP A 18 -2.71 -3.01 -11.43
C ASP A 18 -2.16 -4.33 -10.87
N ASP A 19 -1.20 -4.27 -9.94
CA ASP A 19 -0.62 -5.43 -9.28
C ASP A 19 -1.43 -5.83 -8.02
N PRO A 20 -1.78 -7.13 -7.84
CA PRO A 20 -2.54 -7.57 -6.67
C PRO A 20 -1.90 -7.23 -5.32
N ALA A 21 -0.57 -7.21 -5.23
CA ALA A 21 0.11 -6.79 -4.00
C ALA A 21 -0.07 -5.30 -3.73
N MET A 22 -0.14 -4.45 -4.77
CA MET A 22 -0.45 -3.03 -4.58
C MET A 22 -1.88 -2.84 -4.08
N GLN A 23 -2.84 -3.59 -4.61
CA GLN A 23 -4.24 -3.56 -4.17
C GLN A 23 -4.40 -4.05 -2.73
N ALA A 24 -3.70 -5.13 -2.36
CA ALA A 24 -3.63 -5.58 -0.98
C ALA A 24 -3.00 -4.51 -0.06
N GLY A 25 -1.97 -3.81 -0.53
CA GLY A 25 -1.37 -2.67 0.16
C GLY A 25 -2.37 -1.53 0.41
N VAL A 26 -3.25 -1.24 -0.56
CA VAL A 26 -4.33 -0.25 -0.43
C VAL A 26 -5.34 -0.68 0.62
N PHE A 27 -5.77 -1.95 0.59
CA PHE A 27 -6.65 -2.50 1.60
C PHE A 27 -6.06 -2.32 3.01
N MET A 28 -4.77 -2.59 3.18
CA MET A 28 -4.08 -2.40 4.46
C MET A 28 -3.99 -0.92 4.86
N ALA A 29 -3.74 -0.02 3.91
CA ALA A 29 -3.67 1.42 4.18
C ALA A 29 -5.01 2.03 4.64
N GLN A 30 -6.13 1.36 4.33
CA GLN A 30 -7.47 1.72 4.81
C GLN A 30 -7.77 1.24 6.23
N GLN A 31 -7.01 0.28 6.75
CA GLN A 31 -7.23 -0.23 8.11
C GLN A 31 -6.81 0.83 9.14
N SER A 32 -7.49 0.80 10.28
CA SER A 32 -7.33 1.79 11.35
C SER A 32 -5.91 1.89 11.90
N GLU A 33 -5.15 0.81 11.82
CA GLU A 33 -3.80 0.64 12.32
C GLU A 33 -2.77 1.44 11.51
N TRP A 34 -3.00 1.64 10.21
CA TRP A 34 -2.10 2.40 9.34
C TRP A 34 -2.66 3.77 9.00
N ASN A 35 -3.94 3.85 8.60
CA ASN A 35 -4.66 5.07 8.25
C ASN A 35 -3.84 6.05 7.38
N ASP A 36 -3.18 5.51 6.35
CA ASP A 36 -2.24 6.23 5.48
C ASP A 36 -2.58 6.04 3.99
N LEU A 37 -3.88 5.85 3.70
CA LEU A 37 -4.39 5.75 2.34
C LEU A 37 -3.99 6.98 1.52
N GLY A 38 -3.34 6.73 0.37
CA GLY A 38 -2.87 7.78 -0.54
C GLY A 38 -1.60 8.50 -0.07
N GLU A 39 -0.94 8.06 1.00
CA GLU A 39 0.35 8.58 1.48
C GLU A 39 1.56 7.77 0.97
N LEU A 40 1.33 6.61 0.35
CA LEU A 40 2.38 5.72 -0.14
C LEU A 40 2.40 5.63 -1.66
N CYS A 41 3.60 5.48 -2.21
CA CYS A 41 3.78 5.17 -3.61
C CYS A 41 3.39 3.72 -3.94
N PRO A 42 3.13 3.40 -5.23
CA PRO A 42 2.78 2.04 -5.67
C PRO A 42 3.77 0.97 -5.20
N ARG A 43 5.08 1.28 -5.21
CA ARG A 43 6.13 0.35 -4.78
C ARG A 43 6.00 -0.01 -3.29
N CYS A 44 5.80 0.98 -2.43
CA CYS A 44 5.67 0.75 -0.99
C CYS A 44 4.34 0.06 -0.66
N LEU A 45 3.27 0.35 -1.40
CA LEU A 45 2.01 -0.41 -1.31
C LEU A 45 2.23 -1.87 -1.70
N GLY A 46 2.92 -2.14 -2.80
CA GLY A 46 3.24 -3.50 -3.24
C GLY A 46 4.06 -4.28 -2.22
N SER A 47 5.11 -3.68 -1.65
CA SER A 47 5.89 -4.31 -0.57
C SER A 47 5.04 -4.62 0.67
N ARG A 48 4.19 -3.67 1.09
CA ARG A 48 3.28 -3.87 2.22
C ARG A 48 2.29 -4.99 1.94
N GLY A 49 1.62 -4.97 0.79
CA GLY A 49 0.61 -5.96 0.44
C GLY A 49 1.20 -7.35 0.25
N LEU A 50 2.43 -7.48 -0.28
CA LEU A 50 3.12 -8.78 -0.35
C LEU A 50 3.30 -9.38 1.05
N LEU A 51 3.81 -8.58 2.00
CA LEU A 51 3.97 -9.01 3.39
C LEU A 51 2.62 -9.32 4.05
N GLY A 52 1.61 -8.49 3.82
CA GLY A 52 0.25 -8.73 4.31
C GLY A 52 -0.34 -10.05 3.81
N MET A 53 -0.26 -10.31 2.51
CA MET A 53 -0.73 -11.57 1.92
C MET A 53 0.02 -12.80 2.46
N MET A 54 1.30 -12.66 2.83
CA MET A 54 2.10 -13.76 3.38
C MET A 54 1.84 -14.00 4.87
N TYR A 55 1.71 -12.94 5.67
CA TYR A 55 1.83 -13.03 7.12
C TYR A 55 0.59 -12.54 7.90
N CYS A 56 -0.25 -11.69 7.33
CA CYS A 56 -1.45 -11.17 8.00
C CYS A 56 -2.65 -12.09 7.77
N ARG A 57 -2.63 -13.27 8.40
CA ARG A 57 -3.66 -14.30 8.28
C ARG A 57 -5.03 -13.82 8.76
N GLU A 58 -5.07 -12.82 9.63
CA GLU A 58 -6.26 -12.14 10.12
C GLU A 58 -7.09 -11.48 9.00
N PHE A 59 -6.51 -11.22 7.83
CA PHE A 59 -7.21 -10.64 6.68
C PHE A 59 -7.74 -11.68 5.68
N ASN A 60 -7.59 -12.98 5.94
CA ASN A 60 -8.05 -14.07 5.06
C ASN A 60 -9.48 -14.56 5.36
N ALA A 61 -10.35 -13.72 5.96
CA ALA A 61 -11.68 -14.11 6.43
C ALA A 61 -12.65 -14.46 5.29
#